data_AF-A0A255R1D0-F1
#
_entry.id   AF-A0A255R1D0-F1
#
_cell.length_a   1.000
_cell.length_b   1.000
_cell.length_c   1.000
_cell.angle_alpha   90.00
_cell.angle_beta   90.00
_cell.angle_gamma   90.00
#
_symmetry.space_group_name_H-M   'P 1'
#
loop_
_entity.id
_entity.type
_entity.pdbx_description
1 polymer ?
#
loop_
_entity_poly.entity_id
_entity_poly.type
_entity_poly.pdbx_seq_one_letter_code
_entity_poly.pdbx_strand_id
1 'polypeptide(L)'
;MAHRGIDMAREAKLNWEASRGKWRVRYRGQSFRFDGGSGKSDRVAHKAAQAAWKRRKTELDSEFLRAREHQRDYEACLAEWQAVLGYASEVEDKALLARASRVIKGLQKDLAAEFLEPLASGRRFLAAQPLSELEDHEIDALLVYEPRSQGGGVEAQREHAKRLDAIWRSRIDDRLGHAEVKAEPDSIAETIAAFLDHKRAEANSGNISAGRADSLRGHLSYLEGWEGVGQSVKQIDARWLDGFRESVLEKISNEEISTSYAKDILGAVKQWVRWLYHTERIDQVPRNLDSRHMSIAVKPVKIKVVSIEDWKVLKANASERTELYMLLGLNCGMTQIDMSDLRPADVDWEAGTITRKRNKTRKFKSVPTVTYQLWPRTFELLKQFRSESPERVLLTKEGRILVESGIKDDNKLQKRDSVRLAIRYLRGQTGIEVTMKMLKKLSASLIRDSKEFNGLESLFLDQAESRVSGKHYALPPQQLLYQAIDWLEVELGIRSS
;
A
#
# COMPACT_ATOMS: atom_id res chain seq x y z
N MET A 1 -23.67 -0.64 8.62
CA MET A 1 -23.75 0.72 8.04
C MET A 1 -22.57 0.90 7.11
N ALA A 2 -22.79 1.21 5.84
CA ALA A 2 -21.70 1.41 4.89
C ALA A 2 -20.91 2.67 5.31
N HIS A 3 -19.62 2.52 5.60
CA HIS A 3 -18.70 3.64 5.74
C HIS A 3 -18.69 4.40 4.41
N ARG A 4 -19.43 5.52 4.32
CA ARG A 4 -19.18 6.53 3.32
C ARG A 4 -17.77 7.05 3.58
N GLY A 5 -16.80 6.53 2.84
CA GLY A 5 -15.44 7.04 2.86
C GLY A 5 -15.50 8.56 2.74
N ILE A 6 -14.72 9.25 3.56
CA ILE A 6 -14.50 10.69 3.45
C ILE A 6 -13.84 10.88 2.09
N ASP A 7 -14.66 11.11 1.07
CA ASP A 7 -14.26 11.29 -0.31
C ASP A 7 -13.36 12.52 -0.30
N MET A 8 -12.04 12.31 -0.49
CA MET A 8 -11.08 13.41 -0.51
C MET A 8 -11.62 14.46 -1.47
N ALA A 9 -11.90 15.65 -0.93
CA ALA A 9 -12.70 16.64 -1.62
C ALA A 9 -12.05 17.00 -2.96
N ARG A 10 -12.55 16.39 -4.04
CA ARG A 10 -12.15 16.74 -5.40
C ARG A 10 -12.31 18.24 -5.55
N GLU A 11 -11.32 18.90 -6.12
CA GLU A 11 -11.40 20.34 -6.38
C GLU A 11 -12.74 20.66 -7.08
N ALA A 12 -13.51 21.54 -6.45
CA ALA A 12 -14.85 21.87 -6.92
C ALA A 12 -14.74 22.64 -8.24
N LYS A 13 -14.97 21.95 -9.37
CA LYS A 13 -14.91 22.53 -10.72
C LYS A 13 -16.21 23.25 -11.07
N LEU A 14 -16.08 24.50 -11.56
CA LEU A 14 -17.19 25.24 -12.16
C LEU A 14 -17.53 24.63 -13.52
N ASN A 15 -18.83 24.42 -13.76
CA ASN A 15 -19.37 23.93 -15.01
C ASN A 15 -20.40 24.93 -15.55
N TRP A 16 -20.38 25.18 -16.86
CA TRP A 16 -21.36 26.05 -17.51
C TRP A 16 -22.73 25.36 -17.62
N GLU A 17 -23.78 25.99 -17.12
CA GLU A 17 -25.17 25.53 -17.23
C GLU A 17 -25.89 26.37 -18.30
N ALA A 18 -25.78 25.92 -19.56
CA ALA A 18 -26.23 26.67 -20.74
C ALA A 18 -27.71 27.07 -20.69
N SER A 19 -28.56 26.21 -20.15
CA SER A 19 -30.01 26.46 -20.02
C SER A 19 -30.36 27.66 -19.14
N ARG A 20 -29.44 28.10 -18.27
CA ARG A 20 -29.66 29.23 -17.35
C ARG A 20 -28.72 30.39 -17.59
N GLY A 21 -27.74 30.24 -18.48
CA GLY A 21 -26.68 31.24 -18.66
C GLY A 21 -25.87 31.48 -17.37
N LYS A 22 -25.60 30.43 -16.57
CA LYS A 22 -24.90 30.56 -15.28
C LYS A 22 -23.79 29.53 -15.13
N TRP A 23 -22.78 29.88 -14.33
CA TRP A 23 -21.76 28.95 -13.88
C TRP A 23 -22.22 28.24 -12.62
N ARG A 24 -22.12 26.91 -12.59
CA ARG A 24 -22.56 26.05 -11.49
C ARG A 24 -21.39 25.27 -10.88
N VAL A 25 -21.35 25.19 -9.56
CA VAL A 25 -20.43 24.33 -8.81
C VAL A 25 -21.20 23.53 -7.77
N ARG A 26 -20.77 22.28 -7.52
CA ARG A 26 -21.31 21.45 -6.44
C ARG A 26 -20.29 21.39 -5.32
N TYR A 27 -20.68 21.77 -4.11
CA TYR A 27 -19.82 21.77 -2.94
C TYR A 27 -20.61 21.29 -1.73
N ARG A 28 -20.07 20.28 -1.02
CA ARG A 28 -20.71 19.65 0.14
C ARG A 28 -22.19 19.31 -0.08
N GLY A 29 -22.49 18.67 -1.22
CA GLY A 29 -23.84 18.25 -1.60
C GLY A 29 -24.74 19.37 -2.17
N GLN A 30 -24.47 20.63 -1.84
CA GLN A 30 -25.23 21.78 -2.34
C GLN A 30 -24.72 22.26 -3.70
N SER A 31 -25.59 22.91 -4.49
CA SER A 31 -25.25 23.49 -5.80
C SER A 31 -25.33 25.01 -5.74
N PHE A 32 -24.21 25.67 -6.02
CA PHE A 32 -24.12 27.13 -6.09
C PHE A 32 -24.08 27.57 -7.54
N ARG A 33 -24.73 28.69 -7.84
CA ARG A 33 -24.79 29.29 -9.17
C ARG A 33 -24.29 30.72 -9.10
N PHE A 34 -23.48 31.09 -10.07
CA PHE A 34 -22.91 32.41 -10.22
C PHE A 34 -23.32 32.97 -11.57
N ASP A 35 -23.74 34.22 -11.59
CA ASP A 35 -24.11 34.91 -12.82
C ASP A 35 -22.89 35.02 -13.75
N GLY A 36 -23.15 34.98 -15.06
CA GLY A 36 -22.16 35.47 -16.01
C GLY A 36 -22.36 35.05 -17.45
N GLY A 37 -22.16 36.01 -18.35
CA GLY A 37 -21.63 35.82 -19.71
C GLY A 37 -22.58 35.32 -20.79
N SER A 38 -22.12 35.46 -22.03
CA SER A 38 -22.83 35.02 -23.25
C SER A 38 -22.64 33.53 -23.57
N GLY A 39 -21.82 32.80 -22.80
CA GLY A 39 -21.59 31.38 -23.02
C GLY A 39 -20.39 30.80 -22.27
N LYS A 40 -20.17 29.49 -22.45
CA LYS A 40 -19.05 28.73 -21.85
C LYS A 40 -17.66 29.29 -22.18
N SER A 41 -17.55 30.00 -23.31
CA SER A 41 -16.29 30.57 -23.80
C SER A 41 -16.01 31.97 -23.26
N ASP A 42 -16.94 32.57 -22.51
CA ASP A 42 -16.76 33.90 -21.93
C ASP A 42 -15.77 33.84 -20.75
N ARG A 43 -14.51 34.15 -21.06
CA ARG A 43 -13.40 34.12 -20.08
C ARG A 43 -13.59 35.15 -18.97
N VAL A 44 -14.21 36.29 -19.27
CA VAL A 44 -14.44 37.37 -18.30
C VAL A 44 -15.49 36.91 -17.28
N ALA A 45 -16.61 36.37 -17.78
CA ALA A 45 -17.65 35.80 -16.93
C ALA A 45 -17.15 34.60 -16.10
N HIS A 46 -16.35 33.71 -16.70
CA HIS A 46 -15.76 32.59 -15.97
C HIS A 46 -14.85 33.05 -14.83
N LYS A 47 -14.00 34.06 -15.07
CA LYS A 47 -13.12 34.63 -14.04
C LYS A 47 -13.90 35.30 -12.91
N ALA A 48 -14.97 36.03 -13.25
CA ALA A 48 -15.88 36.62 -12.27
C ALA A 48 -16.58 35.55 -11.41
N ALA A 49 -17.08 34.48 -12.04
CA ALA A 49 -17.68 33.34 -11.36
C ALA A 49 -16.68 32.61 -10.45
N GLN A 50 -15.43 32.43 -10.87
CA GLN A 50 -14.37 31.88 -10.03
C GLN A 50 -14.10 32.75 -8.78
N ALA A 51 -14.04 34.08 -8.94
CA ALA A 51 -13.83 34.98 -7.82
C ALA A 51 -15.02 35.00 -6.85
N ALA A 52 -16.26 34.97 -7.36
CA ALA A 52 -17.47 34.85 -6.56
C ALA A 52 -17.52 33.50 -5.82
N TRP A 53 -17.16 32.41 -6.50
CA TRP A 53 -17.07 31.08 -5.89
C TRP A 53 -16.04 31.05 -4.76
N LYS A 54 -14.85 31.62 -4.97
CA LYS A 54 -13.80 31.65 -3.95
C LYS A 54 -14.29 32.35 -2.66
N ARG A 55 -14.98 33.50 -2.78
CA ARG A 55 -15.58 34.21 -1.64
C ARG A 55 -16.63 33.36 -0.92
N ARG A 56 -17.60 32.82 -1.67
CA ARG A 56 -18.66 31.99 -1.09
C ARG A 56 -18.12 30.71 -0.44
N LYS A 57 -17.08 30.12 -1.02
CA LYS A 57 -16.40 28.96 -0.44
C LYS A 57 -15.80 29.30 0.92
N THR A 58 -15.10 30.43 1.04
CA THR A 58 -14.51 30.87 2.32
C THR A 58 -15.58 31.08 3.40
N GLU A 59 -16.74 31.66 3.05
CA GLU A 59 -17.86 31.80 3.97
C GLU A 59 -18.39 30.43 4.43
N LEU A 60 -18.67 29.51 3.50
CA LEU A 60 -19.16 28.16 3.81
C LEU A 60 -18.15 27.33 4.62
N ASP A 61 -16.86 27.50 4.35
CA ASP A 61 -15.81 26.85 5.12
C ASP A 61 -15.74 27.41 6.53
N SER A 62 -15.93 28.72 6.71
CA SER A 62 -15.97 29.37 8.02
C SER A 62 -17.23 28.98 8.82
N GLU A 63 -18.40 28.96 8.18
CA GLU A 63 -19.66 28.49 8.78
C GLU A 63 -19.54 27.04 9.25
N PHE A 64 -18.92 26.19 8.45
CA PHE A 64 -18.69 24.79 8.82
C PHE A 64 -17.67 24.64 9.96
N LEU A 65 -16.60 25.43 9.97
CA LEU A 65 -15.65 25.42 11.09
C LEU A 65 -16.33 25.85 12.39
N ARG A 66 -17.22 26.85 12.35
CA ARG A 66 -18.04 27.25 13.50
C ARG A 66 -19.00 26.15 13.93
N ALA A 67 -19.70 25.51 12.99
CA ALA A 67 -20.61 24.40 13.29
C ALA A 67 -19.89 23.19 13.93
N ARG A 68 -18.57 23.11 13.76
CA ARG A 68 -17.70 22.06 14.28
C ARG A 68 -16.68 22.54 15.31
N GLU A 69 -16.92 23.70 15.93
CA GLU A 69 -16.04 24.27 16.95
C GLU A 69 -15.74 23.26 18.07
N HIS A 70 -16.75 22.50 18.49
CA HIS A 70 -16.65 21.50 19.54
C HIS A 70 -16.22 20.10 19.06
N GLN A 71 -15.88 19.91 17.77
CA GLN A 71 -15.52 18.58 17.23
C GLN A 71 -14.36 17.96 18.02
N ARG A 72 -13.35 18.76 18.37
CA ARG A 72 -12.19 18.29 19.15
C ARG A 72 -12.59 17.77 20.54
N ASP A 73 -13.55 18.41 21.20
CA ASP A 73 -14.03 17.99 22.53
C ASP A 73 -14.73 16.62 22.46
N TYR A 74 -15.54 16.40 21.43
CA TYR A 74 -16.21 15.11 21.22
C TYR A 74 -15.20 14.01 20.87
N GLU A 75 -14.23 14.30 20.00
CA GLU A 75 -13.18 13.34 19.63
C GLU A 75 -12.32 12.95 20.84
N ALA A 76 -11.94 13.92 21.68
CA ALA A 76 -11.20 13.66 22.91
C ALA A 76 -12.02 12.81 23.90
N CYS A 77 -13.29 13.16 24.14
CA CYS A 77 -14.18 12.40 25.01
C CYS A 77 -14.43 10.98 24.47
N LEU A 78 -14.53 10.81 23.15
CA LEU A 78 -14.71 9.51 22.53
C LEU A 78 -13.47 8.62 22.69
N ALA A 79 -12.27 9.19 22.55
CA ALA A 79 -11.01 8.48 22.81
C ALA A 79 -10.89 8.04 24.28
N GLU A 80 -11.28 8.92 25.21
CA GLU A 80 -11.35 8.64 26.65
C GLU A 80 -12.27 7.45 26.94
N TRP A 81 -13.50 7.46 26.43
CA TRP A 81 -14.44 6.35 26.62
C TRP A 81 -14.03 5.06 25.89
N GLN A 82 -13.32 5.14 24.76
CA GLN A 82 -12.74 3.96 24.11
C GLN A 82 -11.66 3.30 24.96
N ALA A 83 -10.83 4.09 25.66
CA ALA A 83 -9.86 3.56 26.61
C ALA A 83 -10.57 2.86 27.79
N VAL A 84 -11.65 3.46 28.31
CA VAL A 84 -12.50 2.84 29.36
C VAL A 84 -13.11 1.53 28.87
N LEU A 85 -13.62 1.48 27.63
CA LEU A 85 -14.19 0.26 27.04
C LEU A 85 -13.16 -0.87 26.92
N GLY A 86 -11.94 -0.54 26.45
CA GLY A 86 -10.85 -1.51 26.32
C GLY A 86 -10.48 -2.14 27.67
N TYR A 87 -10.32 -1.30 28.70
CA TYR A 87 -10.04 -1.80 30.04
C TYR A 87 -11.19 -2.62 30.63
N ALA A 88 -12.44 -2.15 30.52
CA ALA A 88 -13.61 -2.89 31.03
C ALA A 88 -13.70 -4.29 30.41
N SER A 89 -13.26 -4.44 29.16
CA SER A 89 -13.12 -5.74 28.52
C SER A 89 -11.98 -6.58 29.09
N GLU A 90 -10.84 -5.99 29.46
CA GLU A 90 -9.69 -6.70 30.05
C GLU A 90 -9.99 -7.24 31.45
N VAL A 91 -10.75 -6.51 32.27
CA VAL A 91 -11.11 -6.91 33.64
C VAL A 91 -12.47 -7.60 33.76
N GLU A 92 -13.13 -7.86 32.63
CA GLU A 92 -14.45 -8.50 32.54
C GLU A 92 -15.58 -7.76 33.30
N ASP A 93 -15.47 -6.44 33.47
CA ASP A 93 -16.50 -5.61 34.09
C ASP A 93 -17.64 -5.32 33.10
N LYS A 94 -18.65 -6.19 33.14
CA LYS A 94 -19.82 -6.11 32.26
C LYS A 94 -20.62 -4.82 32.41
N ALA A 95 -20.70 -4.25 33.61
CA ALA A 95 -21.47 -3.05 33.86
C ALA A 95 -20.79 -1.83 33.24
N LEU A 96 -19.48 -1.69 33.46
CA LEU A 96 -18.69 -0.62 32.87
C LEU A 96 -18.60 -0.74 31.34
N LEU A 97 -18.46 -1.95 30.82
CA LEU A 97 -18.45 -2.22 29.38
C LEU A 97 -19.76 -1.78 28.71
N ALA A 98 -20.90 -2.09 29.33
CA ALA A 98 -22.21 -1.67 28.84
C ALA A 98 -22.39 -0.14 28.89
N ARG A 99 -21.92 0.51 29.97
CA ARG A 99 -21.93 1.97 30.11
C ARG A 99 -21.07 2.64 29.03
N ALA A 100 -19.80 2.24 28.89
CA ALA A 100 -18.87 2.81 27.92
C ALA A 100 -19.39 2.65 26.49
N SER A 101 -19.90 1.46 26.13
CA SER A 101 -20.51 1.21 24.82
C SER A 101 -21.69 2.15 24.53
N ARG A 102 -22.53 2.40 25.53
CA ARG A 102 -23.68 3.32 25.41
C ARG A 102 -23.23 4.77 25.19
N VAL A 103 -22.24 5.23 25.96
CA VAL A 103 -21.72 6.61 25.83
C VAL A 103 -21.01 6.82 24.50
N ILE A 104 -20.15 5.89 24.07
CA ILE A 104 -19.49 5.93 22.76
C ILE A 104 -20.52 6.04 21.64
N LYS A 105 -21.58 5.21 21.68
CA LYS A 105 -22.65 5.25 20.67
C LYS A 105 -23.39 6.59 20.65
N GLY A 106 -23.60 7.21 21.83
CA GLY A 106 -24.17 8.55 21.96
C GLY A 106 -23.25 9.61 21.34
N LEU A 107 -21.97 9.63 21.72
CA LEU A 107 -20.97 10.56 21.19
C LEU A 107 -20.80 10.43 19.67
N GLN A 108 -20.80 9.20 19.13
CA GLN A 108 -20.74 8.97 17.69
C GLN A 108 -21.97 9.49 16.95
N LYS A 109 -23.15 9.35 17.56
CA LYS A 109 -24.40 9.89 17.01
C LYS A 109 -24.35 11.43 16.97
N ASP A 110 -23.90 12.04 18.07
CA ASP A 110 -23.82 13.49 18.19
C ASP A 110 -22.75 14.06 17.24
N LEU A 111 -21.59 13.39 17.13
CA LEU A 111 -20.51 13.76 16.19
C LEU A 111 -20.96 13.70 14.70
N ALA A 112 -22.00 12.93 14.40
CA ALA A 112 -22.59 12.85 13.07
C ALA A 112 -23.64 13.95 12.81
N ALA A 113 -24.02 14.75 13.81
CA ALA A 113 -24.91 15.88 13.65
C ALA A 113 -24.25 16.99 12.79
N GLU A 114 -25.09 17.80 12.14
CA GLU A 114 -24.63 18.92 11.32
C GLU A 114 -24.03 20.05 12.18
N PHE A 115 -24.56 20.21 13.40
CA PHE A 115 -24.12 21.17 14.39
C PHE A 115 -23.81 20.43 15.70
N LEU A 116 -22.64 20.71 16.28
CA LEU A 116 -22.23 20.15 17.56
C LEU A 116 -22.49 21.17 18.65
N GLU A 117 -23.35 20.81 19.61
CA GLU A 117 -23.49 21.58 20.85
C GLU A 117 -22.26 21.38 21.75
N PRO A 118 -21.90 22.36 22.60
CA PRO A 118 -20.86 22.19 23.61
C PRO A 118 -21.03 20.87 24.38
N LEU A 119 -19.95 20.11 24.52
CA LEU A 119 -20.01 18.83 25.21
C LEU A 119 -20.35 19.06 26.68
N ALA A 120 -21.48 18.52 27.15
CA ALA A 120 -21.88 18.60 28.54
C ALA A 120 -20.79 18.00 29.46
N SER A 121 -20.43 18.70 30.54
CA SER A 121 -19.34 18.33 31.46
C SER A 121 -19.49 16.89 31.99
N GLY A 122 -20.70 16.49 32.37
CA GLY A 122 -21.00 15.14 32.89
C GLY A 122 -20.85 14.00 31.88
N ARG A 123 -20.52 14.28 30.61
CA ARG A 123 -20.23 13.25 29.61
C ARG A 123 -18.77 12.82 29.56
N ARG A 124 -17.83 13.61 30.09
CA ARG A 124 -16.44 13.17 30.23
C ARG A 124 -16.35 12.22 31.43
N PHE A 125 -15.63 11.12 31.27
CA PHE A 125 -15.46 10.14 32.34
C PHE A 125 -14.62 10.74 33.50
N LEU A 126 -13.60 11.55 33.17
CA LEU A 126 -12.71 12.24 34.10
C LEU A 126 -13.29 13.53 34.72
N ALA A 127 -14.31 14.13 34.09
CA ALA A 127 -14.92 15.36 34.60
C ALA A 127 -16.15 15.11 35.50
N ALA A 128 -16.53 13.86 35.71
CA ALA A 128 -17.47 13.53 36.78
C ALA A 128 -16.81 13.96 38.11
N GLN A 129 -17.53 14.76 38.90
CA GLN A 129 -17.04 15.18 40.22
C GLN A 129 -16.56 13.95 40.98
N PRO A 130 -15.45 14.06 41.75
CA PRO A 130 -14.98 12.96 42.55
C PRO A 130 -16.15 12.40 43.38
N LEU A 131 -16.28 11.07 43.44
CA LEU A 131 -17.33 10.38 44.21
C LEU A 131 -17.41 10.81 45.69
N SER A 132 -16.39 11.53 46.18
CA SER A 132 -16.37 12.17 47.49
C SER A 132 -17.25 13.42 47.61
N GLU A 133 -17.69 14.03 46.51
CA GLU A 133 -18.49 15.26 46.47
C GLU A 133 -19.98 15.02 46.14
N LEU A 134 -20.35 13.79 45.76
CA LEU A 134 -21.76 13.42 45.52
C LEU A 134 -22.48 13.19 46.85
N GLU A 135 -23.69 13.73 46.98
CA GLU A 135 -24.54 13.49 48.14
C GLU A 135 -25.03 12.02 48.15
N ASP A 136 -25.27 11.45 49.33
CA ASP A 136 -25.50 10.01 49.51
C ASP A 136 -26.64 9.44 48.63
N HIS A 137 -27.64 10.26 48.30
CA HIS A 137 -28.77 9.86 47.45
C HIS A 137 -28.43 9.74 45.95
N GLU A 138 -27.39 10.44 45.47
CA GLU A 138 -26.93 10.38 44.07
C GLU A 138 -26.04 9.16 43.83
N ILE A 139 -25.30 8.75 44.86
CA ILE A 139 -24.50 7.52 44.89
C ILE A 139 -25.43 6.30 44.91
N ASP A 140 -26.51 6.34 45.69
CA ASP A 140 -27.52 5.28 45.71
C ASP A 140 -28.24 5.15 44.35
N ALA A 141 -28.56 6.25 43.67
CA ALA A 141 -29.15 6.20 42.33
C ALA A 141 -28.23 5.58 41.26
N LEU A 142 -26.90 5.68 41.44
CA LEU A 142 -25.90 5.08 40.54
C LEU A 142 -25.63 3.60 40.85
N LEU A 143 -25.89 3.15 42.08
CA LEU A 143 -25.65 1.78 42.56
C LEU A 143 -26.89 0.87 42.48
N VAL A 144 -28.08 1.41 42.23
CA VAL A 144 -29.32 0.64 42.06
C VAL A 144 -29.42 0.07 40.64
N TYR A 145 -28.55 -0.90 40.29
CA TYR A 145 -28.86 -1.93 39.28
C TYR A 145 -27.99 -3.20 39.44
N GLU A 146 -28.28 -3.96 40.53
CA GLU A 146 -28.22 -5.42 40.80
C GLU A 146 -26.99 -6.32 40.49
N PRO A 147 -26.86 -7.53 41.12
CA PRO A 147 -27.42 -8.05 42.37
C PRO A 147 -26.36 -8.56 43.38
N ARG A 148 -26.85 -8.84 44.60
CA ARG A 148 -26.18 -9.47 45.74
C ARG A 148 -25.14 -10.55 45.39
N SER A 149 -23.88 -10.34 45.78
CA SER A 149 -23.05 -11.41 46.31
C SER A 149 -22.11 -10.90 47.41
N GLN A 150 -22.32 -11.49 48.59
CA GLN A 150 -21.40 -11.68 49.72
C GLN A 150 -20.75 -10.44 50.37
N GLY A 151 -21.43 -9.93 51.40
CA GLY A 151 -20.81 -9.71 52.72
C GLY A 151 -19.94 -8.48 52.95
N GLY A 152 -19.71 -7.62 51.96
CA GLY A 152 -19.10 -6.30 52.18
C GLY A 152 -20.15 -5.28 52.63
N GLY A 153 -19.99 -4.67 53.80
CA GLY A 153 -20.80 -3.52 54.21
C GLY A 153 -20.68 -2.37 53.19
N VAL A 154 -21.68 -1.49 53.13
CA VAL A 154 -21.75 -0.32 52.22
C VAL A 154 -20.44 0.48 52.19
N GLU A 155 -19.77 0.57 53.35
CA GLU A 155 -18.50 1.26 53.51
C GLU A 155 -17.32 0.57 52.79
N ALA A 156 -17.28 -0.76 52.76
CA ALA A 156 -16.25 -1.52 52.02
C ALA A 156 -16.44 -1.40 50.50
N GLN A 157 -17.68 -1.32 50.03
CA GLN A 157 -17.98 -1.02 48.62
C GLN A 157 -17.57 0.41 48.26
N ARG A 158 -17.77 1.37 49.18
CA ARG A 158 -17.36 2.78 49.02
C ARG A 158 -15.83 2.93 48.94
N GLU A 159 -15.09 2.25 49.82
CA GLU A 159 -13.63 2.20 49.75
C GLU A 159 -13.13 1.56 48.47
N HIS A 160 -13.76 0.46 48.03
CA HIS A 160 -13.38 -0.20 46.78
C HIS A 160 -13.59 0.71 45.56
N ALA A 161 -14.72 1.42 45.50
CA ALA A 161 -15.00 2.39 44.44
C ALA A 161 -13.99 3.56 44.45
N LYS A 162 -13.67 4.13 45.63
CA LYS A 162 -12.64 5.18 45.76
C LYS A 162 -11.26 4.70 45.34
N ARG A 163 -10.89 3.46 45.70
CA ARG A 163 -9.60 2.86 45.32
C ARG A 163 -9.52 2.62 43.82
N LEU A 164 -10.62 2.15 43.20
CA LEU A 164 -10.69 2.04 41.74
C LEU A 164 -10.58 3.41 41.08
N ASP A 165 -11.33 4.43 41.53
CA ASP A 165 -11.26 5.80 40.98
C ASP A 165 -9.83 6.39 41.06
N ALA A 166 -9.13 6.18 42.17
CA ALA A 166 -7.73 6.58 42.33
C ALA A 166 -6.79 5.83 41.36
N ILE A 167 -6.97 4.52 41.20
CA ILE A 167 -6.21 3.70 40.23
C ILE A 167 -6.51 4.16 38.80
N TRP A 168 -7.78 4.51 38.51
CA TRP A 168 -8.22 5.01 37.22
C TRP A 168 -7.58 6.35 36.86
N ARG A 169 -7.63 7.32 37.78
CA ARG A 169 -7.01 8.63 37.59
C ARG A 169 -5.50 8.48 37.39
N SER A 170 -4.83 7.66 38.19
CA SER A 170 -3.40 7.39 38.01
C SER A 170 -3.07 6.74 36.66
N ARG A 171 -3.83 5.74 36.20
CA ARG A 171 -3.55 5.07 34.92
C ARG A 171 -3.90 5.91 33.70
N ILE A 172 -4.93 6.75 33.82
CA ILE A 172 -5.31 7.68 32.78
C ILE A 172 -4.34 8.86 32.75
N ASP A 173 -3.89 9.37 33.90
CA ASP A 173 -2.80 10.34 33.99
C ASP A 173 -1.46 9.76 33.53
N ASP A 174 -1.19 8.46 33.71
CA ASP A 174 -0.01 7.83 33.10
C ASP A 174 -0.14 7.74 31.56
N ARG A 175 -1.36 7.51 31.04
CA ARG A 175 -1.64 7.48 29.59
C ARG A 175 -1.75 8.87 28.94
N LEU A 176 -2.21 9.88 29.66
CA LEU A 176 -2.44 11.25 29.17
C LEU A 176 -1.31 12.21 29.59
N GLY A 177 -0.70 12.01 30.75
CA GLY A 177 0.32 12.84 31.38
C GLY A 177 1.78 12.41 31.14
N HIS A 178 2.02 11.25 30.51
CA HIS A 178 3.36 10.84 30.04
C HIS A 178 3.50 10.65 28.53
N ALA A 179 2.61 11.26 27.74
CA ALA A 179 3.08 11.83 26.49
C ALA A 179 3.82 13.13 26.83
N GLU A 180 4.93 13.02 27.58
CA GLU A 180 6.02 13.98 27.45
C GLU A 180 6.16 14.16 25.95
N VAL A 181 5.81 15.35 25.44
CA VAL A 181 5.75 15.62 24.00
C VAL A 181 7.18 15.40 23.54
N LYS A 182 7.49 14.15 23.15
CA LYS A 182 8.83 13.74 22.75
C LYS A 182 9.17 14.76 21.69
N ALA A 183 10.20 15.55 21.98
CA ALA A 183 10.63 16.61 21.10
C ALA A 183 10.62 16.02 19.71
N GLU A 184 9.81 16.63 18.87
CA GLU A 184 9.53 16.13 17.56
C GLU A 184 10.87 15.92 16.84
N PRO A 185 11.12 14.74 16.24
CA PRO A 185 12.41 14.44 15.65
C PRO A 185 12.74 15.51 14.61
N ASP A 186 13.76 16.31 14.89
CA ASP A 186 14.18 17.46 14.06
C ASP A 186 15.39 17.11 13.21
N SER A 187 16.10 16.02 13.51
CA SER A 187 17.23 15.58 12.71
C SER A 187 16.79 14.78 11.47
N ILE A 188 17.58 14.88 10.41
CA ILE A 188 17.36 14.08 9.18
C ILE A 188 17.42 12.58 9.50
N ALA A 189 18.35 12.13 10.33
CA ALA A 189 18.48 10.72 10.69
C ALA A 189 17.22 10.17 11.38
N GLU A 190 16.69 10.88 12.37
CA GLU A 190 15.48 10.45 13.10
C GLU A 190 14.24 10.45 12.20
N THR A 191 14.12 11.42 11.29
CA THR A 191 12.98 11.48 10.36
C THR A 191 13.08 10.45 9.23
N ILE A 192 14.29 10.04 8.82
CA ILE A 192 14.48 8.86 7.95
C ILE A 192 13.99 7.61 8.68
N ALA A 193 14.39 7.41 9.94
CA ALA A 193 13.94 6.28 10.75
C ALA A 193 12.40 6.25 10.88
N ALA A 194 11.79 7.38 11.24
CA ALA A 194 10.33 7.52 11.33
C ALA A 194 9.62 7.23 10.00
N PHE A 195 10.17 7.71 8.88
CA PHE A 195 9.65 7.39 7.55
C PHE A 195 9.73 5.90 7.24
N LEU A 196 10.86 5.27 7.54
CA LEU A 196 11.06 3.84 7.30
C LEU A 196 10.14 2.99 8.18
N ASP A 197 9.91 3.37 9.43
CA ASP A 197 8.94 2.72 10.32
C ASP A 197 7.51 2.84 9.77
N HIS A 198 7.13 4.03 9.29
CA HIS A 198 5.86 4.22 8.59
C HIS A 198 5.74 3.32 7.34
N LYS A 199 6.79 3.17 6.53
CA LYS A 199 6.81 2.25 5.38
C LYS A 199 6.79 0.78 5.77
N ARG A 200 7.34 0.41 6.92
CA ARG A 200 7.18 -0.95 7.47
C ARG A 200 5.74 -1.21 7.91
N ALA A 201 5.09 -0.25 8.56
CA ALA A 201 3.68 -0.38 8.92
C ALA A 201 2.78 -0.52 7.67
N GLU A 202 3.07 0.21 6.59
CA GLU A 202 2.41 0.02 5.29
C GLU A 202 2.67 -1.39 4.70
N ALA A 203 3.87 -1.94 4.89
CA ALA A 203 4.19 -3.29 4.42
C ALA A 203 3.45 -4.37 5.22
N ASN A 204 3.41 -4.24 6.55
CA ASN A 204 2.72 -5.17 7.45
C ASN A 204 1.19 -5.16 7.22
N SER A 205 0.64 -4.01 6.84
CA SER A 205 -0.77 -3.88 6.45
C SER A 205 -1.05 -4.29 4.99
N GLY A 206 -0.03 -4.72 4.23
CA GLY A 206 -0.18 -5.15 2.83
C GLY A 206 -0.40 -4.02 1.82
N ASN A 207 -0.25 -2.75 2.24
CA ASN A 207 -0.36 -1.58 1.35
C ASN A 207 0.82 -1.48 0.38
N ILE A 208 2.01 -1.85 0.84
CA ILE A 208 3.20 -2.04 0.00
C ILE A 208 3.79 -3.44 0.23
N SER A 209 4.68 -3.90 -0.65
CA SER A 209 5.39 -5.16 -0.40
C SER A 209 6.54 -4.96 0.58
N ALA A 210 6.84 -5.99 1.39
CA ALA A 210 8.02 -6.02 2.26
C ALA A 210 9.32 -5.67 1.50
N GLY A 211 9.48 -6.21 0.28
CA GLY A 211 10.63 -5.89 -0.56
C GLY A 211 10.72 -4.42 -0.98
N ARG A 212 9.58 -3.71 -1.12
CA ARG A 212 9.60 -2.26 -1.40
C ARG A 212 10.05 -1.46 -0.18
N ALA A 213 9.56 -1.80 1.01
CA ALA A 213 10.00 -1.17 2.25
C ALA A 213 11.52 -1.36 2.48
N ASP A 214 12.03 -2.58 2.28
CA ASP A 214 13.46 -2.87 2.41
C ASP A 214 14.31 -2.16 1.33
N SER A 215 13.81 -2.05 0.10
CA SER A 215 14.49 -1.28 -0.95
C SER A 215 14.60 0.20 -0.57
N LEU A 216 13.53 0.79 0.01
CA LEU A 216 13.58 2.17 0.50
C LEU A 216 14.61 2.33 1.62
N ARG A 217 14.69 1.39 2.56
CA ARG A 217 15.72 1.36 3.60
C ARG A 217 17.13 1.33 3.00
N GLY A 218 17.42 0.39 2.10
CA GLY A 218 18.73 0.29 1.46
C GLY A 218 19.10 1.49 0.58
N HIS A 219 18.11 2.19 0.04
CA HIS A 219 18.36 3.42 -0.72
C HIS A 219 18.61 4.62 0.20
N LEU A 220 17.85 4.76 1.30
CA LEU A 220 18.00 5.86 2.24
C LEU A 220 19.25 5.74 3.11
N SER A 221 19.86 4.55 3.24
CA SER A 221 21.17 4.43 3.90
C SER A 221 22.30 5.19 3.18
N TYR A 222 22.15 5.49 1.89
CA TYR A 222 23.08 6.39 1.18
C TYR A 222 22.95 7.83 1.65
N LEU A 223 21.74 8.24 2.04
CA LEU A 223 21.51 9.55 2.62
C LEU A 223 22.03 9.62 4.06
N GLU A 224 21.88 8.54 4.84
CA GLU A 224 22.43 8.45 6.19
C GLU A 224 23.97 8.54 6.22
N GLY A 225 24.65 8.03 5.18
CA GLY A 225 26.11 8.13 5.05
C GLY A 225 26.63 9.43 4.44
N TRP A 226 25.74 10.38 4.10
CA TRP A 226 26.12 11.66 3.49
C TRP A 226 26.28 12.75 4.55
N GLU A 227 27.27 13.63 4.37
CA GLU A 227 27.67 14.65 5.36
C GLU A 227 26.52 15.59 5.81
N GLY A 228 25.48 15.74 4.99
CA GLY A 228 24.30 16.55 5.31
C GLY A 228 23.32 15.93 6.31
N VAL A 229 23.49 14.68 6.75
CA VAL A 229 22.53 13.97 7.62
C VAL A 229 22.43 14.55 9.04
N GLY A 230 23.49 15.20 9.53
CA GLY A 230 23.51 15.80 10.87
C GLY A 230 22.68 17.09 11.00
N GLN A 231 22.16 17.59 9.88
CA GLN A 231 21.41 18.85 9.83
C GLN A 231 19.96 18.68 10.28
N SER A 232 19.35 19.78 10.69
CA SER A 232 17.90 19.86 10.94
C SER A 232 17.14 19.67 9.63
N VAL A 233 16.00 18.97 9.66
CA VAL A 233 15.13 18.79 8.49
C VAL A 233 14.64 20.12 7.90
N LYS A 234 14.60 21.19 8.70
CA LYS A 234 14.24 22.54 8.25
C LYS A 234 15.23 23.14 7.26
N GLN A 235 16.44 22.59 7.17
CA GLN A 235 17.48 23.02 6.21
C GLN A 235 17.33 22.34 4.84
N ILE A 236 16.37 21.42 4.68
CA ILE A 236 16.12 20.76 3.39
C ILE A 236 15.48 21.77 2.43
N ASP A 237 16.31 22.35 1.58
CA ASP A 237 15.92 23.25 0.51
C ASP A 237 16.36 22.73 -0.87
N ALA A 238 16.30 23.59 -1.90
CA ALA A 238 16.73 23.20 -3.23
C ALA A 238 18.25 22.93 -3.31
N ARG A 239 19.06 23.75 -2.61
CA ARG A 239 20.52 23.63 -2.63
C ARG A 239 20.97 22.35 -1.92
N TRP A 240 20.32 21.99 -0.81
CA TRP A 240 20.56 20.74 -0.09
C TRP A 240 20.35 19.53 -1.01
N LEU A 241 19.25 19.52 -1.78
CA LEU A 241 18.96 18.43 -2.73
C LEU A 241 19.96 18.38 -3.89
N ASP A 242 20.41 19.53 -4.39
CA ASP A 242 21.44 19.57 -5.43
C ASP A 242 22.76 19.00 -4.91
N GLY A 243 23.17 19.34 -3.68
CA GLY A 243 24.36 18.77 -3.03
C GLY A 243 24.27 17.26 -2.84
N PHE A 244 23.11 16.74 -2.40
CA PHE A 244 22.92 15.28 -2.31
C PHE A 244 22.93 14.61 -3.68
N ARG A 245 22.34 15.25 -4.71
CA ARG A 245 22.38 14.73 -6.07
C ARG A 245 23.81 14.68 -6.62
N GLU A 246 24.61 15.71 -6.37
CA GLU A 246 26.03 15.76 -6.78
C GLU A 246 26.82 14.62 -6.16
N SER A 247 26.64 14.32 -4.87
CA SER A 247 27.32 13.19 -4.23
C SER A 247 26.88 11.84 -4.83
N VAL A 248 25.60 11.68 -5.19
CA VAL A 248 25.13 10.49 -5.92
C VAL A 248 25.74 10.40 -7.33
N LEU A 249 25.91 11.53 -8.04
CA LEU A 249 26.55 11.56 -9.35
C LEU A 249 28.04 11.23 -9.29
N GLU A 250 28.74 11.70 -8.25
CA GLU A 250 30.14 11.36 -7.99
C GLU A 250 30.31 9.84 -7.84
N LYS A 251 29.42 9.17 -7.10
CA LYS A 251 29.42 7.70 -6.98
C LYS A 251 29.20 6.98 -8.30
N ILE A 252 28.43 7.56 -9.23
CA ILE A 252 28.30 7.02 -10.60
C ILE A 252 29.62 7.20 -11.36
N SER A 253 30.25 8.38 -11.26
CA SER A 253 31.51 8.69 -11.92
C SER A 253 32.66 7.79 -11.44
N ASN A 254 32.63 7.42 -10.17
CA ASN A 254 33.59 6.49 -9.54
C ASN A 254 33.24 5.01 -9.76
N GLU A 255 32.21 4.70 -10.57
CA GLU A 255 31.73 3.34 -10.84
C GLU A 255 31.28 2.54 -9.61
N GLU A 256 31.06 3.19 -8.47
CA GLU A 256 30.60 2.55 -7.23
C GLU A 256 29.15 2.05 -7.35
N ILE A 257 28.32 2.79 -8.09
CA ILE A 257 26.91 2.46 -8.31
C ILE A 257 26.49 2.67 -9.77
N SER A 258 25.54 1.85 -10.23
CA SER A 258 24.95 2.02 -11.56
C SER A 258 24.00 3.22 -11.65
N THR A 259 23.86 3.80 -12.84
CA THR A 259 22.91 4.89 -13.12
C THR A 259 21.45 4.53 -12.77
N SER A 260 21.04 3.28 -12.98
CA SER A 260 19.71 2.82 -12.61
C SER A 260 19.51 2.81 -11.10
N TYR A 261 20.52 2.36 -10.35
CA TYR A 261 20.44 2.31 -8.89
C TYR A 261 20.47 3.71 -8.28
N ALA A 262 21.31 4.60 -8.79
CA ALA A 262 21.35 6.01 -8.42
C ALA A 262 20.01 6.73 -8.65
N LYS A 263 19.32 6.44 -9.77
CA LYS A 263 17.96 6.92 -10.02
C LYS A 263 16.98 6.45 -8.95
N ASP A 264 17.08 5.20 -8.52
CA ASP A 264 16.20 4.64 -7.49
C ASP A 264 16.49 5.20 -6.09
N ILE A 265 17.76 5.50 -5.79
CA ILE A 265 18.19 6.24 -4.58
C ILE A 265 17.54 7.62 -4.55
N LEU A 266 17.73 8.40 -5.62
CA LEU A 266 17.16 9.75 -5.71
C LEU A 266 15.61 9.70 -5.66
N GLY A 267 15.00 8.68 -6.27
CA GLY A 267 13.57 8.44 -6.17
C GLY A 267 13.09 8.18 -4.74
N ALA A 268 13.87 7.45 -3.93
CA ALA A 268 13.56 7.20 -2.52
C ALA A 268 13.67 8.49 -1.68
N VAL A 269 14.74 9.28 -1.87
CA VAL A 269 14.91 10.57 -1.18
C VAL A 269 13.78 11.53 -1.53
N LYS A 270 13.40 11.63 -2.81
CA LYS A 270 12.22 12.44 -3.21
C LYS A 270 10.92 11.99 -2.56
N GLN A 271 10.75 10.68 -2.37
CA GLN A 271 9.56 10.14 -1.72
C GLN A 271 9.55 10.53 -0.23
N TRP A 272 10.71 10.47 0.43
CA TRP A 272 10.88 10.88 1.82
C TRP A 272 10.66 12.39 2.01
N VAL A 273 11.25 13.25 1.17
CA VAL A 273 11.05 14.71 1.26
C VAL A 273 9.58 15.10 1.11
N ARG A 274 8.83 14.44 0.21
CA ARG A 274 7.37 14.66 0.13
C ARG A 274 6.64 14.24 1.38
N TRP A 275 7.07 13.15 2.00
CA TRP A 275 6.49 12.69 3.26
C TRP A 275 6.76 13.70 4.39
N LEU A 276 7.96 14.31 4.46
CA LEU A 276 8.24 15.39 5.40
C LEU A 276 7.26 16.56 5.23
N TYR A 277 7.02 17.00 4.00
CA TYR A 277 6.05 18.06 3.73
C TYR A 277 4.63 17.68 4.14
N HIS A 278 4.18 16.47 3.80
CA HIS A 278 2.84 15.99 4.15
C HIS A 278 2.64 15.75 5.65
N THR A 279 3.73 15.62 6.41
CA THR A 279 3.72 15.48 7.87
C THR A 279 4.13 16.77 8.58
N GLU A 280 4.11 17.90 7.87
CA GLU A 280 4.38 19.25 8.40
C GLU A 280 5.77 19.39 9.05
N ARG A 281 6.73 18.54 8.67
CA ARG A 281 8.12 18.58 9.14
C ARG A 281 8.96 19.65 8.43
N ILE A 282 8.52 20.05 7.24
CA ILE A 282 9.08 21.16 6.46
C ILE A 282 7.93 22.02 5.93
N ASP A 283 8.13 23.33 5.90
CA ASP A 283 7.07 24.28 5.51
C ASP A 283 6.80 24.27 4.00
N GLN A 284 7.82 23.95 3.20
CA GLN A 284 7.75 24.03 1.74
C GLN A 284 8.52 22.88 1.10
N VAL A 285 7.99 22.36 -0.01
CA VAL A 285 8.71 21.41 -0.86
C VAL A 285 9.81 22.15 -1.63
N PRO A 286 11.06 21.65 -1.65
CA PRO A 286 12.12 22.22 -2.47
C PRO A 286 11.71 22.39 -3.95
N ARG A 287 11.96 23.58 -4.50
CA ARG A 287 11.49 23.96 -5.86
C ARG A 287 12.03 23.07 -6.98
N ASN A 288 13.20 22.48 -6.79
CA ASN A 288 13.86 21.61 -7.77
C ASN A 288 13.45 20.13 -7.63
N LEU A 289 12.65 19.74 -6.62
CA LEU A 289 12.32 18.34 -6.34
C LEU A 289 11.80 17.58 -7.58
N ASP A 290 10.94 18.24 -8.36
CA ASP A 290 10.34 17.70 -9.59
C ASP A 290 10.92 18.27 -10.88
N SER A 291 12.00 19.03 -10.78
CA SER A 291 12.73 19.51 -11.96
C SER A 291 13.35 18.33 -12.73
N ARG A 292 13.49 18.51 -14.05
CA ARG A 292 14.23 17.57 -14.89
C ARG A 292 15.71 17.47 -14.48
N HIS A 293 16.28 18.55 -13.92
CA HIS A 293 17.63 18.56 -13.38
C HIS A 293 17.78 17.50 -12.27
N MET A 294 16.79 17.38 -11.40
CA MET A 294 16.74 16.38 -10.33
C MET A 294 16.41 14.96 -10.81
N SER A 295 16.77 14.60 -12.05
CA SER A 295 16.59 13.25 -12.60
C SER A 295 17.91 12.69 -13.11
N ILE A 296 18.07 11.37 -13.03
CA ILE A 296 19.23 10.65 -13.56
C ILE A 296 18.78 9.89 -14.81
N ALA A 297 19.38 10.24 -15.95
CA ALA A 297 19.12 9.55 -17.21
C ALA A 297 19.76 8.17 -17.18
N VAL A 298 18.95 7.13 -17.37
CA VAL A 298 19.42 5.74 -17.42
C VAL A 298 19.60 5.38 -18.89
N LYS A 299 20.84 5.04 -19.28
CA LYS A 299 21.11 4.56 -20.64
C LYS A 299 20.36 3.23 -20.86
N PRO A 300 19.70 3.03 -22.02
CA PRO A 300 19.10 1.75 -22.35
C PRO A 300 20.16 0.64 -22.30
N VAL A 301 19.96 -0.36 -21.44
CA VAL A 301 20.85 -1.51 -21.34
C VAL A 301 20.40 -2.57 -22.34
N LYS A 302 21.35 -3.13 -23.12
CA LYS A 302 21.05 -4.25 -24.02
C LYS A 302 20.43 -5.38 -23.21
N ILE A 303 19.26 -5.84 -23.64
CA ILE A 303 18.53 -6.90 -22.95
C ILE A 303 19.35 -8.19 -23.07
N LYS A 304 19.88 -8.69 -21.95
CA LYS A 304 20.45 -10.04 -21.87
C LYS A 304 19.34 -11.08 -22.04
N VAL A 305 19.54 -12.02 -22.95
CA VAL A 305 18.68 -13.17 -23.27
C VAL A 305 19.58 -14.41 -23.33
N VAL A 306 19.09 -15.56 -22.88
CA VAL A 306 19.80 -16.85 -23.00
C VAL A 306 19.77 -17.27 -24.48
N SER A 307 20.86 -17.80 -25.03
CA SER A 307 20.85 -18.34 -26.39
C SER A 307 20.12 -19.69 -26.46
N ILE A 308 19.74 -20.14 -27.65
CA ILE A 308 19.09 -21.45 -27.81
C ILE A 308 20.07 -22.58 -27.48
N GLU A 309 21.35 -22.39 -27.80
CA GLU A 309 22.45 -23.31 -27.50
C GLU A 309 22.64 -23.45 -26.00
N ASP A 310 22.71 -22.32 -25.27
CA ASP A 310 22.81 -22.30 -23.82
C ASP A 310 21.59 -22.95 -23.17
N TRP A 311 20.39 -22.69 -23.71
CA TRP A 311 19.17 -23.35 -23.26
C TRP A 311 19.25 -24.87 -23.36
N LYS A 312 19.74 -25.42 -24.48
CA LYS A 312 19.89 -26.87 -24.67
C LYS A 312 20.84 -27.47 -23.62
N VAL A 313 21.95 -26.80 -23.34
CA VAL A 313 22.91 -27.23 -22.29
C VAL A 313 22.26 -27.17 -20.90
N LEU A 314 21.53 -26.09 -20.59
CA LEU A 314 20.82 -25.95 -19.32
C LEU A 314 19.77 -27.05 -19.14
N LYS A 315 18.97 -27.35 -20.18
CA LYS A 315 17.95 -28.41 -20.16
C LYS A 315 18.59 -29.77 -19.90
N ALA A 316 19.68 -30.10 -20.58
CA ALA A 316 20.36 -31.39 -20.44
C ALA A 316 20.96 -31.63 -19.04
N ASN A 317 21.28 -30.56 -18.31
CA ASN A 317 21.90 -30.64 -16.98
C ASN A 317 20.91 -30.36 -15.83
N ALA A 318 19.66 -30.01 -16.14
CA ALA A 318 18.66 -29.72 -15.12
C ALA A 318 18.09 -31.00 -14.52
N SER A 319 17.86 -31.00 -13.20
CA SER A 319 16.95 -31.99 -12.61
C SER A 319 15.54 -31.77 -13.14
N GLU A 320 14.71 -32.81 -13.21
CA GLU A 320 13.33 -32.72 -13.74
C GLU A 320 12.52 -31.60 -13.07
N ARG A 321 12.72 -31.39 -11.77
CA ARG A 321 12.06 -30.31 -11.04
C ARG A 321 12.55 -28.92 -11.45
N THR A 322 13.84 -28.79 -11.74
CA THR A 322 14.43 -27.54 -12.25
C THR A 322 14.02 -27.30 -13.70
N GLU A 323 13.95 -28.37 -14.50
CA GLU A 323 13.41 -28.37 -15.87
C GLU A 323 11.97 -27.84 -15.85
N LEU A 324 11.10 -28.36 -14.96
CA LEU A 324 9.73 -27.84 -14.80
C LEU A 324 9.71 -26.33 -14.58
N TYR A 325 10.53 -25.80 -13.67
CA TYR A 325 10.57 -24.36 -13.42
C TYR A 325 10.98 -23.59 -14.68
N MET A 326 12.02 -24.05 -15.40
CA MET A 326 12.45 -23.41 -16.63
C MET A 326 11.37 -23.47 -17.71
N LEU A 327 10.72 -24.62 -17.89
CA LEU A 327 9.64 -24.82 -18.84
C LEU A 327 8.43 -23.92 -18.53
N LEU A 328 8.02 -23.76 -17.27
CA LEU A 328 6.95 -22.79 -16.92
C LEU A 328 7.34 -21.33 -17.26
N GLY A 329 8.64 -21.01 -17.17
CA GLY A 329 9.18 -19.73 -17.61
C GLY A 329 9.13 -19.54 -19.14
N LEU A 330 9.40 -20.59 -19.90
CA LEU A 330 9.45 -20.58 -21.37
C LEU A 330 8.08 -20.76 -22.03
N ASN A 331 7.22 -21.63 -21.48
CA ASN A 331 5.91 -22.00 -22.00
C ASN A 331 4.83 -20.97 -21.64
N CYS A 332 4.90 -20.38 -20.45
CA CYS A 332 3.84 -19.50 -19.92
C CYS A 332 4.35 -18.12 -19.50
N GLY A 333 5.64 -17.82 -19.73
CA GLY A 333 6.23 -16.56 -19.31
C GLY A 333 6.18 -16.33 -17.79
N MET A 334 6.16 -17.38 -16.97
CA MET A 334 6.03 -17.24 -15.52
C MET A 334 7.34 -16.79 -14.86
N THR A 335 7.21 -15.94 -13.83
CA THR A 335 8.30 -15.65 -12.89
C THR A 335 8.25 -16.57 -11.66
N GLN A 336 9.23 -16.49 -10.77
CA GLN A 336 9.28 -17.33 -9.56
C GLN A 336 8.03 -17.15 -8.68
N ILE A 337 7.56 -15.91 -8.52
CA ILE A 337 6.34 -15.63 -7.73
C ILE A 337 5.09 -16.15 -8.43
N ASP A 338 5.07 -16.10 -9.77
CA ASP A 338 3.96 -16.61 -10.58
C ASP A 338 3.80 -18.13 -10.41
N MET A 339 4.91 -18.87 -10.30
CA MET A 339 4.92 -20.30 -10.01
C MET A 339 4.54 -20.58 -8.56
N SER A 340 5.04 -19.78 -7.62
CA SER A 340 4.74 -19.91 -6.19
C SER A 340 3.28 -19.63 -5.83
N ASP A 341 2.60 -18.83 -6.65
CA ASP A 341 1.20 -18.45 -6.44
C ASP A 341 0.20 -19.25 -7.29
N LEU A 342 0.68 -20.16 -8.14
CA LEU A 342 -0.17 -20.97 -9.02
C LEU A 342 -1.12 -21.84 -8.18
N ARG A 343 -2.44 -21.75 -8.43
CA ARG A 343 -3.47 -22.47 -7.69
C ARG A 343 -3.97 -23.68 -8.47
N PRO A 344 -4.45 -24.75 -7.79
CA PRO A 344 -5.03 -25.89 -8.49
C PRO A 344 -6.16 -25.52 -9.44
N ALA A 345 -6.98 -24.52 -9.08
CA ALA A 345 -8.07 -24.01 -9.90
C ALA A 345 -7.63 -23.20 -11.14
N ASP A 346 -6.36 -22.79 -11.21
CA ASP A 346 -5.81 -22.14 -12.40
C ASP A 346 -5.40 -23.18 -13.46
N VAL A 347 -5.38 -24.47 -13.13
CA VAL A 347 -4.91 -25.56 -14.00
C VAL A 347 -6.08 -26.43 -14.44
N ASP A 348 -6.25 -26.55 -15.75
CA ASP A 348 -7.10 -27.57 -16.34
C ASP A 348 -6.30 -28.87 -16.50
N TRP A 349 -6.53 -29.82 -15.60
CA TRP A 349 -5.80 -31.10 -15.55
C TRP A 349 -6.23 -32.10 -16.63
N GLU A 350 -7.31 -31.83 -17.34
CA GLU A 350 -7.77 -32.62 -18.47
C GLU A 350 -7.22 -32.03 -19.77
N ALA A 351 -7.45 -30.74 -20.01
CA ALA A 351 -7.01 -30.06 -21.23
C ALA A 351 -5.52 -29.73 -21.26
N GLY A 352 -4.82 -29.79 -20.11
CA GLY A 352 -3.41 -29.43 -20.04
C GLY A 352 -3.17 -27.94 -20.27
N THR A 353 -3.98 -27.09 -19.64
CA THR A 353 -3.85 -25.64 -19.76
C THR A 353 -3.71 -24.95 -18.41
N ILE A 354 -3.14 -23.74 -18.41
CA ILE A 354 -3.14 -22.84 -17.26
C ILE A 354 -3.86 -21.56 -17.64
N THR A 355 -4.94 -21.24 -16.94
CA THR A 355 -5.69 -19.99 -17.09
C THR A 355 -5.37 -19.07 -15.93
N ARG A 356 -4.79 -17.90 -16.20
CA ARG A 356 -4.44 -16.96 -15.12
C ARG A 356 -4.52 -15.50 -15.50
N LYS A 357 -4.61 -14.69 -14.45
CA LYS A 357 -4.47 -13.24 -14.50
C LYS A 357 -3.34 -12.82 -13.56
N ARG A 358 -2.38 -12.06 -14.05
CA ARG A 358 -1.14 -11.71 -13.34
C ARG A 358 -1.44 -11.06 -11.99
N ASN A 359 -0.91 -11.63 -10.91
CA ASN A 359 -1.20 -11.22 -9.54
C ASN A 359 -0.94 -9.72 -9.27
N LYS A 360 0.18 -9.18 -9.77
CA LYS A 360 0.53 -7.76 -9.60
C LYS A 360 -0.56 -6.81 -10.12
N THR A 361 -1.26 -7.23 -11.16
CA THR A 361 -2.20 -6.39 -11.91
C THR A 361 -3.62 -6.96 -11.92
N ARG A 362 -3.88 -8.03 -11.16
CA ARG A 362 -5.16 -8.74 -11.12
C ARG A 362 -6.34 -7.84 -10.77
N LYS A 363 -6.11 -6.82 -9.93
CA LYS A 363 -7.12 -5.82 -9.54
C LYS A 363 -7.56 -4.88 -10.67
N PHE A 364 -6.79 -4.77 -11.75
CA PHE A 364 -7.14 -3.92 -12.87
C PHE A 364 -8.00 -4.68 -13.88
N LYS A 365 -9.17 -4.13 -14.21
CA LYS A 365 -10.10 -4.73 -15.19
C LYS A 365 -9.48 -4.86 -16.58
N SER A 366 -8.55 -3.97 -16.94
CA SER A 366 -7.90 -3.91 -18.25
C SER A 366 -6.80 -4.95 -18.48
N VAL A 367 -6.49 -5.77 -17.48
CA VAL A 367 -5.47 -6.83 -17.63
C VAL A 367 -6.21 -8.09 -18.10
N PRO A 368 -5.77 -8.72 -19.21
CA PRO A 368 -6.44 -9.89 -19.74
C PRO A 368 -6.32 -11.07 -18.77
N THR A 369 -7.22 -12.04 -18.92
CA THR A 369 -6.99 -13.39 -18.41
C THR A 369 -6.47 -14.19 -19.58
N VAL A 370 -5.32 -14.82 -19.42
CA VAL A 370 -4.63 -15.54 -20.50
C VAL A 370 -4.67 -17.02 -20.18
N THR A 371 -5.04 -17.81 -21.18
CA THR A 371 -4.96 -19.28 -21.11
C THR A 371 -3.73 -19.72 -21.87
N TYR A 372 -2.90 -20.54 -21.24
CA TYR A 372 -1.68 -21.09 -21.83
C TYR A 372 -1.87 -22.58 -22.03
N GLN A 373 -1.71 -23.05 -23.27
CA GLN A 373 -1.58 -24.47 -23.54
C GLN A 373 -0.22 -24.94 -23.05
N LEU A 374 -0.19 -26.03 -22.26
CA LEU A 374 1.06 -26.59 -21.79
C LEU A 374 1.64 -27.54 -22.83
N TRP A 375 2.94 -27.46 -23.05
CA TRP A 375 3.66 -28.49 -23.78
C TRP A 375 3.50 -29.84 -23.06
N PRO A 376 3.44 -30.97 -23.78
CA PRO A 376 3.31 -32.29 -23.18
C PRO A 376 4.31 -32.54 -22.04
N ARG A 377 5.59 -32.20 -22.25
CA ARG A 377 6.64 -32.35 -21.23
C ARG A 377 6.43 -31.43 -20.02
N THR A 378 6.01 -30.18 -20.25
CA THR A 378 5.68 -29.25 -19.15
C THR A 378 4.54 -29.80 -18.30
N PHE A 379 3.50 -30.35 -18.95
CA PHE A 379 2.32 -30.85 -18.26
C PHE A 379 2.59 -32.16 -17.50
N GLU A 380 3.36 -33.07 -18.10
CA GLU A 380 3.85 -34.29 -17.45
C GLU A 380 4.58 -33.96 -16.14
N LEU A 381 5.59 -33.08 -16.21
CA LEU A 381 6.36 -32.66 -15.04
C LEU A 381 5.50 -31.91 -14.02
N LEU A 382 4.54 -31.09 -14.48
CA LEU A 382 3.61 -30.40 -13.59
C LEU A 382 2.73 -31.39 -12.82
N LYS A 383 2.24 -32.45 -13.47
CA LYS A 383 1.52 -33.54 -12.81
C LYS A 383 2.40 -34.29 -11.81
N GLN A 384 3.65 -34.57 -12.17
CA GLN A 384 4.60 -35.27 -11.31
C GLN A 384 4.94 -34.49 -10.04
N PHE A 385 5.15 -33.17 -10.14
CA PHE A 385 5.60 -32.34 -9.01
C PHE A 385 4.50 -31.52 -8.34
N ARG A 386 3.22 -31.72 -8.71
CA ARG A 386 2.11 -31.05 -8.03
C ARG A 386 2.05 -31.46 -6.56
N SER A 387 1.71 -30.51 -5.72
CA SER A 387 1.42 -30.75 -4.31
C SER A 387 -0.04 -31.17 -4.14
N GLU A 388 -0.35 -31.80 -3.00
CA GLU A 388 -1.72 -32.13 -2.60
C GLU A 388 -2.45 -30.93 -1.96
N SER A 389 -1.79 -29.78 -1.82
CA SER A 389 -2.38 -28.60 -1.20
C SER A 389 -3.55 -28.07 -2.04
N PRO A 390 -4.69 -27.73 -1.42
CA PRO A 390 -5.80 -27.10 -2.13
C PRO A 390 -5.47 -25.66 -2.57
N GLU A 391 -4.44 -25.03 -1.99
CA GLU A 391 -4.14 -23.62 -2.23
C GLU A 391 -3.06 -23.38 -3.28
N ARG A 392 -2.16 -24.34 -3.48
CA ARG A 392 -0.94 -24.17 -4.29
C ARG A 392 -0.59 -25.43 -5.06
N VAL A 393 -0.32 -25.27 -6.35
CA VAL A 393 0.12 -26.39 -7.21
C VAL A 393 1.54 -26.81 -6.87
N LEU A 394 2.43 -25.86 -6.56
CA LEU A 394 3.85 -26.16 -6.33
C LEU A 394 4.28 -25.71 -4.94
N LEU A 395 4.79 -26.65 -4.16
CA LEU A 395 5.41 -26.46 -2.84
C LEU A 395 6.78 -27.11 -2.81
N THR A 396 7.68 -26.69 -1.92
CA THR A 396 8.96 -27.39 -1.69
C THR A 396 8.72 -28.83 -1.22
N LYS A 397 9.78 -29.64 -1.17
CA LYS A 397 9.68 -31.02 -0.66
C LYS A 397 9.15 -31.08 0.77
N GLU A 398 9.40 -30.03 1.54
CA GLU A 398 8.96 -29.84 2.93
C GLU A 398 7.57 -29.18 3.01
N GLY A 399 6.82 -29.09 1.91
CA GLY A 399 5.46 -28.53 1.89
C GLY A 399 5.39 -27.00 2.03
N ARG A 400 6.50 -26.26 1.86
CA ARG A 400 6.51 -24.80 2.00
C ARG A 400 6.30 -24.10 0.66
N ILE A 401 5.82 -22.85 0.67
CA ILE A 401 5.72 -22.05 -0.57
C ILE A 401 7.09 -21.82 -1.22
N LEU A 402 7.14 -21.79 -2.55
CA LEU A 402 8.39 -21.69 -3.31
C LEU A 402 9.09 -20.34 -3.12
N VAL A 403 8.32 -19.25 -3.05
CA VAL A 403 8.81 -17.90 -2.82
C VAL A 403 8.10 -17.33 -1.60
N GLU A 404 8.88 -16.98 -0.60
CA GLU A 404 8.42 -16.40 0.65
C GLU A 404 9.18 -15.09 0.89
N SER A 405 8.46 -14.03 1.23
CA SER A 405 9.07 -12.77 1.64
C SER A 405 8.28 -12.16 2.78
N GLY A 406 8.96 -11.84 3.87
CA GLY A 406 8.38 -11.20 5.05
C GLY A 406 9.40 -10.35 5.78
N ILE A 407 8.93 -9.50 6.68
CA ILE A 407 9.77 -8.76 7.62
C ILE A 407 9.80 -9.59 8.91
N LYS A 408 10.99 -9.92 9.42
CA LYS A 408 11.17 -10.60 10.71
C LYS A 408 11.06 -9.60 11.87
N ASP A 409 11.02 -10.12 13.09
CA ASP A 409 11.03 -9.34 14.33
C ASP A 409 12.25 -8.40 14.45
N ASP A 410 13.37 -8.73 13.79
CA ASP A 410 14.58 -7.90 13.74
C ASP A 410 14.54 -6.80 12.67
N ASN A 411 13.36 -6.53 12.08
CA ASN A 411 13.15 -5.60 10.98
C ASN A 411 13.93 -5.90 9.70
N LYS A 412 14.50 -7.10 9.55
CA LYS A 412 15.18 -7.50 8.30
C LYS A 412 14.22 -8.21 7.37
N LEU A 413 14.38 -7.94 6.07
CA LEU A 413 13.70 -8.69 5.03
C LEU A 413 14.23 -10.12 5.01
N GLN A 414 13.38 -11.08 5.35
CA GLN A 414 13.64 -12.47 5.06
C GLN A 414 13.02 -12.81 3.71
N LYS A 415 13.85 -13.32 2.79
CA LYS A 415 13.39 -13.83 1.50
C LYS A 415 13.91 -15.24 1.27
N ARG A 416 13.01 -16.19 1.06
CA ARG A 416 13.32 -17.52 0.53
C ARG A 416 12.80 -17.62 -0.90
N ASP A 417 13.62 -18.12 -1.80
CA ASP A 417 13.26 -18.32 -3.20
C ASP A 417 13.90 -19.62 -3.69
N SER A 418 13.16 -20.71 -3.55
CA SER A 418 13.63 -22.07 -3.88
C SER A 418 13.88 -22.24 -5.37
N VAL A 419 13.14 -21.51 -6.22
CA VAL A 419 13.32 -21.52 -7.68
C VAL A 419 14.63 -20.82 -8.05
N ARG A 420 14.90 -19.62 -7.50
CA ARG A 420 16.18 -18.93 -7.70
C ARG A 420 17.35 -19.77 -7.23
N LEU A 421 17.20 -20.47 -6.11
CA LEU A 421 18.22 -21.36 -5.57
C LEU A 421 18.54 -22.51 -6.54
N ALA A 422 17.51 -23.19 -7.07
CA ALA A 422 17.68 -24.25 -8.07
C ALA A 422 18.41 -23.76 -9.34
N ILE A 423 17.99 -22.61 -9.89
CA ILE A 423 18.64 -22.01 -11.05
C ILE A 423 20.09 -21.60 -10.76
N ARG A 424 20.38 -21.12 -9.54
CA ARG A 424 21.76 -20.79 -9.13
C ARG A 424 22.66 -22.01 -9.10
N TYR A 425 22.16 -23.16 -8.62
CA TYR A 425 22.91 -24.41 -8.65
C TYR A 425 23.20 -24.87 -10.08
N LEU A 426 22.18 -24.86 -10.95
CA LEU A 426 22.34 -25.20 -12.36
C LEU A 426 23.36 -24.31 -13.07
N ARG A 427 23.34 -23.00 -12.79
CA ARG A 427 24.38 -22.07 -13.26
C ARG A 427 25.78 -22.45 -12.77
N GLY A 428 25.92 -22.86 -11.51
CA GLY A 428 27.20 -23.31 -10.97
C GLY A 428 27.73 -24.58 -11.66
N GLN A 429 26.85 -25.47 -12.10
CA GLN A 429 27.22 -26.69 -12.81
C GLN A 429 27.60 -26.45 -14.27
N THR A 430 26.88 -25.55 -14.95
CA THR A 430 27.03 -25.32 -16.40
C THR A 430 27.95 -24.15 -16.76
N GLY A 431 28.19 -23.22 -15.82
CA GLY A 431 28.88 -21.96 -16.07
C GLY A 431 28.04 -20.92 -16.83
N ILE A 432 26.80 -21.24 -17.22
CA ILE A 432 25.95 -20.41 -18.07
C ILE A 432 25.17 -19.38 -17.22
N GLU A 433 25.32 -18.09 -17.53
CA GLU A 433 24.56 -17.02 -16.85
C GLU A 433 23.07 -17.10 -17.22
N VAL A 434 22.24 -17.63 -16.31
CA VAL A 434 20.79 -17.71 -16.49
C VAL A 434 20.01 -17.20 -15.28
N THR A 435 18.86 -16.59 -15.57
CA THR A 435 17.81 -16.29 -14.58
C THR A 435 16.45 -16.61 -15.17
N MET A 436 15.43 -16.82 -14.33
CA MET A 436 14.05 -17.04 -14.80
C MET A 436 13.53 -15.90 -15.70
N LYS A 437 13.96 -14.66 -15.42
CA LYS A 437 13.60 -13.51 -16.24
C LYS A 437 14.21 -13.57 -17.64
N MET A 438 15.41 -14.16 -17.79
CA MET A 438 16.03 -14.32 -19.11
C MET A 438 15.35 -15.42 -19.93
N LEU A 439 14.91 -16.52 -19.30
CA LEU A 439 14.11 -17.54 -19.97
C LEU A 439 12.77 -16.98 -20.46
N LYS A 440 12.05 -16.26 -19.59
CA LYS A 440 10.83 -15.52 -19.97
C LYS A 440 11.06 -14.57 -21.16
N LYS A 441 12.20 -13.90 -21.20
CA LYS A 441 12.57 -12.99 -22.29
C LYS A 441 12.93 -13.74 -23.57
N LEU A 442 13.51 -14.95 -23.47
CA LEU A 442 13.85 -15.77 -24.63
C LEU A 442 12.58 -16.07 -25.44
N SER A 443 11.57 -16.70 -24.84
CA SER A 443 10.30 -16.96 -25.51
C SER A 443 9.62 -15.71 -26.04
N ALA A 444 9.60 -14.62 -25.25
CA ALA A 444 9.02 -13.36 -25.69
C ALA A 444 9.75 -12.74 -26.90
N SER A 445 11.08 -12.88 -26.96
CA SER A 445 11.87 -12.34 -28.06
C SER A 445 11.68 -13.20 -29.30
N LEU A 446 11.63 -14.53 -29.17
CA LEU A 446 11.29 -15.44 -30.27
C LEU A 446 9.90 -15.14 -30.85
N ILE A 447 8.87 -15.01 -30.02
CA ILE A 447 7.52 -14.61 -30.49
C ILE A 447 7.56 -13.26 -31.21
N ARG A 448 8.20 -12.26 -30.61
CA ARG A 448 8.29 -10.92 -31.19
C ARG A 448 9.03 -10.92 -32.53
N ASP A 449 10.09 -11.69 -32.64
CA ASP A 449 10.96 -11.70 -33.83
C ASP A 449 10.43 -12.66 -34.92
N SER A 450 9.42 -13.48 -34.62
CA SER A 450 8.67 -14.28 -35.60
C SER A 450 7.82 -13.40 -36.52
N LYS A 451 7.85 -13.69 -37.82
CA LYS A 451 7.01 -13.00 -38.82
C LYS A 451 5.51 -13.27 -38.61
N GLU A 452 5.16 -14.46 -38.13
CA GLU A 452 3.77 -14.91 -37.98
C GLU A 452 3.15 -14.49 -36.65
N PHE A 453 3.96 -14.49 -35.58
CA PHE A 453 3.48 -14.27 -34.21
C PHE A 453 3.87 -12.89 -33.61
N ASN A 454 4.43 -11.99 -34.42
CA ASN A 454 4.77 -10.62 -34.00
C ASN A 454 3.56 -9.91 -33.38
N GLY A 455 3.76 -9.29 -32.22
CA GLY A 455 2.71 -8.56 -31.48
C GLY A 455 2.01 -9.39 -30.40
N LEU A 456 2.21 -10.71 -30.37
CA LEU A 456 1.66 -11.57 -29.31
C LEU A 456 2.50 -11.57 -28.04
N GLU A 457 3.70 -11.01 -28.04
CA GLU A 457 4.60 -11.04 -26.88
C GLU A 457 3.99 -10.34 -25.66
N SER A 458 3.21 -9.28 -25.88
CA SER A 458 2.53 -8.58 -24.79
C SER A 458 1.42 -9.44 -24.15
N LEU A 459 0.66 -10.18 -24.96
CA LEU A 459 -0.36 -11.12 -24.51
C LEU A 459 0.28 -12.33 -23.80
N PHE A 460 1.32 -12.93 -24.41
CA PHE A 460 2.09 -14.02 -23.83
C PHE A 460 2.65 -13.66 -22.45
N LEU A 461 3.12 -12.42 -22.26
CA LEU A 461 3.67 -11.95 -20.99
C LEU A 461 2.61 -11.45 -19.98
N ASP A 462 1.32 -11.57 -20.32
CA ASP A 462 0.18 -11.07 -19.55
C ASP A 462 0.39 -9.60 -19.12
N GLN A 463 0.72 -8.77 -20.10
CA GLN A 463 0.86 -7.33 -19.92
C GLN A 463 -0.46 -6.63 -20.25
N ALA A 464 -0.80 -5.63 -19.44
CA ALA A 464 -1.92 -4.75 -19.78
C ALA A 464 -1.61 -4.03 -21.10
N GLU A 465 -2.56 -4.02 -22.02
CA GLU A 465 -2.43 -3.25 -23.24
C GLU A 465 -2.20 -1.77 -22.93
N SER A 466 -1.15 -1.21 -23.51
CA SER A 466 -0.84 0.21 -23.35
C SER A 466 -1.72 1.09 -24.24
N ARG A 467 -2.16 0.56 -25.40
CA ARG A 467 -2.97 1.27 -26.38
C ARG A 467 -4.45 1.24 -26.01
N VAL A 468 -5.15 2.35 -26.23
CA VAL A 468 -6.59 2.48 -25.93
C VAL A 468 -7.41 1.53 -26.81
N SER A 469 -6.96 1.26 -28.04
CA SER A 469 -7.68 0.41 -29.00
C SER A 469 -7.86 -1.02 -28.49
N GLY A 470 -6.80 -1.72 -28.11
CA GLY A 470 -6.99 -3.11 -27.63
C GLY A 470 -7.42 -3.21 -26.16
N LYS A 471 -7.43 -2.11 -25.39
CA LYS A 471 -8.19 -2.07 -24.12
C LYS A 471 -9.70 -2.24 -24.29
N HIS A 472 -10.26 -1.83 -25.43
CA HIS A 472 -11.71 -1.72 -25.60
C HIS A 472 -12.30 -2.53 -26.75
N TYR A 473 -11.52 -2.90 -27.77
CA TYR A 473 -12.08 -3.38 -29.04
C TYR A 473 -11.61 -4.75 -29.51
N ALA A 474 -10.57 -5.35 -28.93
CA ALA A 474 -10.05 -6.65 -29.38
C ALA A 474 -10.20 -7.72 -28.30
N LEU A 475 -10.89 -8.81 -28.62
CA LEU A 475 -10.73 -10.06 -27.87
C LEU A 475 -9.30 -10.56 -28.12
N PRO A 476 -8.57 -11.03 -27.09
CA PRO A 476 -7.24 -11.60 -27.27
C PRO A 476 -7.29 -12.74 -28.30
N PRO A 477 -6.40 -12.75 -29.32
CA PRO A 477 -6.37 -13.81 -30.34
C PRO A 477 -5.81 -15.13 -29.75
N GLN A 478 -6.60 -15.78 -28.89
CA GLN A 478 -6.19 -16.91 -28.07
C GLN A 478 -5.73 -18.12 -28.90
N GLN A 479 -6.36 -18.37 -30.05
CA GLN A 479 -5.96 -19.45 -30.96
C GLN A 479 -4.59 -19.20 -31.58
N LEU A 480 -4.31 -17.94 -31.95
CA LEU A 480 -3.00 -17.57 -32.49
C LEU A 480 -1.91 -17.67 -31.40
N LEU A 481 -2.26 -17.40 -30.13
CA LEU A 481 -1.36 -17.63 -29.01
C LEU A 481 -1.05 -19.13 -28.83
N TYR A 482 -2.01 -20.03 -28.99
CA TYR A 482 -1.76 -21.47 -28.92
C TYR A 482 -0.82 -21.93 -30.04
N GLN A 483 -1.04 -21.47 -31.27
CA GLN A 483 -0.14 -21.73 -32.39
C GLN A 483 1.28 -21.21 -32.12
N ALA A 484 1.41 -20.01 -31.53
CA ALA A 484 2.71 -19.46 -31.13
C ALA A 484 3.40 -20.29 -30.04
N ILE A 485 2.65 -20.83 -29.08
CA ILE A 485 3.17 -21.70 -28.02
C ILE A 485 3.65 -23.03 -28.59
N ASP A 486 2.87 -23.66 -29.49
CA ASP A 486 3.27 -24.90 -30.16
C ASP A 486 4.53 -24.69 -31.02
N TRP A 487 4.58 -23.60 -31.78
CA TRP A 487 5.76 -23.23 -32.55
C TRP A 487 7.00 -23.04 -31.66
N LEU A 488 6.87 -22.36 -30.51
CA LEU A 488 7.96 -22.20 -29.55
C LEU A 488 8.51 -23.54 -29.04
N GLU A 489 7.67 -24.56 -28.90
CA GLU A 489 8.11 -25.90 -28.46
C GLU A 489 9.12 -26.51 -29.43
N VAL A 490 8.88 -26.33 -30.72
CA VAL A 490 9.74 -26.82 -31.81
C VAL A 490 11.03 -26.01 -31.88
N GLU A 491 10.93 -24.68 -31.87
CA GLU A 491 12.11 -23.78 -31.93
C GLU A 491 13.08 -24.00 -30.76
N LEU A 492 12.54 -24.27 -29.57
CA LEU A 492 13.34 -24.55 -28.37
C LEU A 492 13.87 -25.99 -28.32
N GLY A 493 13.56 -26.84 -29.31
CA GLY A 493 13.97 -28.24 -29.38
C GLY A 493 13.41 -29.09 -28.24
N ILE A 494 12.20 -28.77 -27.77
CA ILE A 494 11.53 -29.51 -26.69
C ILE A 494 10.75 -30.68 -27.28
N ARG A 495 10.05 -30.44 -28.40
CA ARG A 495 9.45 -31.49 -29.23
C ARG A 495 10.48 -31.94 -30.27
N SER A 496 10.75 -33.23 -30.35
CA SER A 496 11.50 -33.79 -31.48
C SER A 496 10.65 -33.61 -32.74
N SER A 497 11.23 -32.97 -33.76
CA SER A 497 10.62 -32.74 -35.07
C SER A 497 10.25 -34.03 -35.78
#